data_AF-A0A0B6YE23-F1
#
_entry.id   AF-A0A0B6YE23-F1
#
_cell.length_a   1.000
_cell.length_b   1.000
_cell.length_c   1.000
_cell.angle_alpha   90.00
_cell.angle_beta   90.00
_cell.angle_gamma   90.00
#
_symmetry.space_group_name_H-M   'P 1'
#
loop_
_entity.id
_entity.type
_entity.pdbx_description
1 polymer ?
#
loop_
_entity_poly.entity_id
_entity_poly.type
_entity_poly.pdbx_seq_one_letter_code
_entity_poly.pdbx_strand_id
1 'polypeptide(L)'
;GMTTSESRELNLLFDPEEELEKSPLLQISRLSEWDFPIFELADAEGTLLLTKVAYKLFTEVGLMETFRIPLPEFLNYFHDLELGYRNKPYHNCVH
;
A
#
# COMPACT_ATOMS: atom_id res chain seq x y z
N GLY A 1 30.38 -21.11 7.29
CA GLY A 1 29.42 -21.11 6.18
C GLY A 1 28.20 -20.37 6.68
N MET A 2 27.96 -19.17 6.17
CA MET A 2 26.75 -18.40 6.49
C MET A 2 25.59 -19.02 5.74
N THR A 3 24.57 -19.44 6.49
CA THR A 3 23.30 -19.92 6.01
C THR A 3 22.56 -18.78 5.31
N THR A 4 22.19 -19.01 4.06
CA THR A 4 21.51 -18.06 3.16
C THR A 4 20.04 -17.80 3.53
N SER A 5 19.64 -17.99 4.80
CA SER A 5 18.27 -17.72 5.27
C SER A 5 18.14 -16.53 6.23
N GLU A 6 19.24 -15.86 6.58
CA GLU A 6 19.23 -14.71 7.50
C GLU A 6 19.46 -13.35 6.79
N SER A 7 19.39 -13.30 5.45
CA SER A 7 19.90 -12.14 4.69
C SER A 7 18.88 -11.13 4.19
N ARG A 8 17.56 -11.27 4.43
CA ARG A 8 16.57 -10.24 4.06
C ARG A 8 15.30 -10.29 4.93
N GLU A 9 15.42 -10.08 6.24
CA GLU A 9 14.52 -9.07 6.83
C GLU A 9 15.10 -7.73 6.39
N LEU A 10 14.81 -7.34 5.14
CA LEU A 10 14.84 -5.92 4.81
C LEU A 10 13.78 -5.33 5.74
N ASN A 11 14.16 -4.42 6.64
CA ASN A 11 13.23 -3.74 7.54
C ASN A 11 12.06 -3.19 6.71
N LEU A 12 10.97 -3.95 6.64
CA LEU A 12 9.77 -3.53 5.95
C LEU A 12 9.23 -2.33 6.74
N LEU A 13 8.79 -1.31 6.01
CA LEU A 13 8.18 -0.12 6.63
C LEU A 13 6.99 -0.52 7.53
N PHE A 14 6.24 -1.53 7.08
CA PHE A 14 5.20 -2.25 7.80
C PHE A 14 4.96 -3.59 7.08
N ASP A 15 4.27 -4.53 7.73
CA ASP A 15 3.72 -5.71 7.05
C ASP A 15 2.43 -5.32 6.33
N PRO A 16 2.41 -5.30 4.97
CA PRO A 16 1.25 -4.84 4.25
C PRO A 16 0.08 -5.81 4.31
N GLU A 17 0.31 -7.11 4.52
CA GLU A 17 -0.79 -8.06 4.67
C GLU A 17 -1.49 -7.83 6.02
N GLU A 18 -0.72 -7.68 7.10
CA GLU A 18 -1.26 -7.35 8.44
C GLU A 18 -2.04 -6.02 8.42
N GLU A 19 -1.50 -5.01 7.73
CA GLU A 19 -2.14 -3.70 7.61
C GLU A 19 -3.39 -3.70 6.72
N LEU A 20 -3.46 -4.56 5.71
CA LEU A 20 -4.67 -4.78 4.93
C LEU A 20 -5.71 -5.55 5.75
N GLU A 21 -5.33 -6.53 6.56
CA GLU A 21 -6.25 -7.29 7.44
C GLU A 21 -6.98 -6.37 8.43
N LYS A 22 -6.30 -5.34 8.92
CA LYS A 22 -6.87 -4.32 9.81
C LYS A 22 -7.85 -3.38 9.12
N SER A 23 -7.95 -3.40 7.79
CA SER A 23 -8.75 -2.46 6.99
C SER A 23 -9.93 -3.15 6.32
N PRO A 24 -11.14 -3.13 6.90
CA PRO A 24 -12.31 -3.80 6.34
C PRO A 24 -12.65 -3.35 4.91
N LEU A 25 -12.44 -2.07 4.60
CA LEU A 25 -12.73 -1.51 3.27
C LEU A 25 -11.76 -2.01 2.20
N LEU A 26 -10.53 -2.39 2.56
CA LEU A 26 -9.55 -2.98 1.64
C LEU A 26 -9.64 -4.52 1.59
N GLN A 27 -10.20 -5.16 2.62
CA GLN A 27 -10.45 -6.60 2.64
C GLN A 27 -11.59 -7.00 1.71
N ILE A 28 -12.68 -6.24 1.72
CA ILE A 28 -13.77 -6.44 0.78
C ILE A 28 -13.24 -5.99 -0.58
N SER A 29 -13.32 -6.85 -1.60
CA SER A 29 -12.80 -6.64 -2.96
C SER A 29 -13.49 -5.51 -3.75
N ARG A 30 -13.93 -4.46 -3.05
CA ARG A 30 -14.61 -3.27 -3.54
C ARG A 30 -13.71 -2.31 -4.28
N LEU A 31 -12.38 -2.45 -4.23
CA LEU A 31 -11.48 -1.61 -5.03
C LEU A 31 -11.72 -1.75 -6.54
N SER A 32 -12.35 -2.85 -6.95
CA SER A 32 -12.82 -3.06 -8.33
C SER A 32 -14.16 -2.38 -8.63
N GLU A 33 -14.86 -1.84 -7.62
CA GLU A 33 -16.11 -1.12 -7.77
C GLU A 33 -15.89 0.33 -8.20
N TRP A 34 -16.80 0.83 -9.02
CA TRP A 34 -16.72 2.19 -9.56
C TRP A 34 -16.87 3.28 -8.48
N ASP A 35 -17.72 3.03 -7.48
CA ASP A 35 -18.08 3.97 -6.42
C ASP A 35 -17.44 3.58 -5.07
N PHE A 36 -16.22 3.03 -5.12
CA PHE A 36 -15.44 2.72 -3.92
C PHE A 36 -15.40 3.93 -2.96
N PRO A 37 -15.75 3.75 -1.67
CA PRO A 37 -15.87 4.86 -0.72
C PRO A 37 -14.48 5.33 -0.23
N ILE A 38 -13.71 5.95 -1.12
CA ILE A 38 -12.31 6.36 -0.87
C ILE A 38 -12.18 7.34 0.30
N PHE A 39 -13.19 8.19 0.53
CA PHE A 39 -13.18 9.13 1.65
C PHE A 39 -13.39 8.45 3.00
N GLU A 40 -14.25 7.42 3.07
CA GLU A 40 -14.40 6.62 4.29
C GLU A 40 -13.11 5.86 4.61
N LEU A 41 -12.42 5.36 3.56
CA LEU A 41 -11.10 4.77 3.73
C LEU A 41 -10.08 5.82 4.20
N ALA A 42 -10.06 7.01 3.62
CA ALA A 42 -9.14 8.09 4.01
C ALA A 42 -9.34 8.58 5.44
N ASP A 43 -10.58 8.55 5.96
CA ASP A 43 -10.85 8.87 7.36
C ASP A 43 -10.36 7.78 8.32
N ALA A 44 -10.31 6.53 7.87
CA ALA A 44 -9.82 5.39 8.64
C ALA A 44 -8.31 5.18 8.54
N GLU A 45 -7.72 5.48 7.39
CA GLU A 45 -6.32 5.28 7.07
C GLU A 45 -5.56 6.60 7.22
N GLY A 46 -4.50 6.62 8.03
CA GLY A 46 -3.67 7.80 8.22
C GLY A 46 -2.72 8.03 7.04
N THR A 47 -1.42 8.05 7.32
CA THR A 47 -0.36 8.34 6.35
C THR A 47 0.03 7.14 5.48
N LEU A 48 -0.88 6.17 5.31
CA LEU A 48 -0.65 4.92 4.57
C LEU A 48 -1.77 4.63 3.55
N LEU A 49 -2.72 5.55 3.36
CA LEU A 49 -3.86 5.39 2.46
C LEU A 49 -3.40 5.04 1.04
N LEU A 50 -2.59 5.90 0.44
CA LEU A 50 -2.13 5.73 -0.95
C LEU A 50 -1.25 4.49 -1.07
N THR A 51 -0.38 4.26 -0.09
CA THR A 51 0.52 3.11 -0.06
C THR A 51 -0.26 1.79 -0.01
N LYS A 52 -1.27 1.68 0.85
CA LYS A 52 -2.11 0.46 0.97
C LYS A 52 -2.95 0.21 -0.27
N VAL A 53 -3.59 1.24 -0.82
CA VAL A 53 -4.38 1.12 -2.06
C VAL A 53 -3.51 0.68 -3.23
N ALA A 54 -2.32 1.28 -3.38
CA ALA A 54 -1.37 0.90 -4.43
C ALA A 54 -0.91 -0.55 -4.28
N TYR A 55 -0.50 -0.96 -3.06
CA TYR A 55 -0.07 -2.34 -2.80
C TYR A 55 -1.17 -3.35 -3.15
N LYS A 56 -2.38 -3.11 -2.65
CA LYS A 56 -3.53 -3.99 -2.90
C LYS A 56 -3.82 -4.14 -4.39
N LEU A 57 -3.89 -3.04 -5.14
CA LEU A 57 -4.14 -3.08 -6.58
C LEU A 57 -3.02 -3.80 -7.34
N PHE A 58 -1.75 -3.47 -7.06
CA PHE A 58 -0.61 -4.10 -7.74
C PHE A 58 -0.54 -5.61 -7.48
N THR A 59 -0.93 -6.05 -6.29
CA THR A 59 -1.03 -7.47 -5.94
C THR A 59 -2.22 -8.14 -6.64
N GLU A 60 -3.42 -7.54 -6.58
CA GLU A 60 -4.63 -8.12 -7.18
C GLU A 60 -4.57 -8.26 -8.69
N VAL A 61 -3.95 -7.29 -9.38
CA VAL A 61 -3.79 -7.34 -10.84
C VAL A 61 -2.50 -8.04 -11.27
N GLY A 62 -1.74 -8.62 -10.33
CA GLY A 62 -0.55 -9.44 -10.61
C GLY A 62 0.68 -8.65 -11.06
N LEU A 63 0.73 -7.33 -10.87
CA LEU A 63 1.86 -6.49 -11.27
C LEU A 63 3.11 -6.74 -10.42
N MET A 64 2.94 -6.98 -9.12
CA MET A 64 4.05 -7.31 -8.21
C MET A 64 4.83 -8.52 -8.72
N GLU A 65 4.11 -9.60 -9.05
CA GLU A 65 4.69 -10.84 -9.58
C GLU A 65 5.27 -10.63 -10.99
N THR A 66 4.47 -10.06 -11.90
CA THR A 66 4.82 -9.89 -13.31
C THR A 66 6.14 -9.15 -13.49
N PHE A 67 6.35 -8.08 -12.72
CA PHE A 67 7.55 -7.25 -12.80
C PHE A 67 8.61 -7.60 -11.74
N ARG A 68 8.33 -8.60 -10.89
CA ARG A 68 9.19 -9.00 -9.75
C ARG A 68 9.57 -7.79 -8.90
N ILE A 69 8.59 -6.97 -8.59
CA ILE A 69 8.80 -5.73 -7.85
C ILE A 69 9.25 -6.07 -6.43
N PRO A 70 10.43 -5.61 -5.98
CA PRO A 70 10.86 -5.81 -4.60
C PRO A 70 9.92 -5.10 -3.62
N LEU A 71 9.36 -5.85 -2.67
CA LEU A 71 8.37 -5.33 -1.73
C LEU A 71 8.87 -4.13 -0.89
N PRO A 72 10.06 -4.16 -0.28
CA PRO A 72 10.54 -3.03 0.53
C PRO A 72 10.69 -1.74 -0.29
N GLU A 73 11.20 -1.84 -1.51
CA GLU A 73 11.37 -0.71 -2.41
C GLU A 73 10.01 -0.15 -2.85
N PHE A 74 9.03 -1.01 -3.10
CA PHE A 74 7.65 -0.59 -3.40
C PHE A 74 7.04 0.19 -2.24
N LEU A 75 7.09 -0.36 -1.02
CA LEU A 75 6.49 0.27 0.17
C LEU A 75 7.17 1.61 0.48
N ASN A 76 8.50 1.67 0.44
CA ASN A 76 9.23 2.93 0.67
C ASN A 76 8.92 3.97 -0.41
N TYR A 77 8.89 3.56 -1.69
CA TYR A 77 8.58 4.49 -2.79
C TYR A 77 7.18 5.11 -2.65
N PHE A 78 6.16 4.28 -2.40
CA PHE A 78 4.79 4.79 -2.27
C PHE A 78 4.57 5.58 -0.97
N HIS A 79 5.25 5.21 0.11
CA HIS A 79 5.22 5.99 1.35
C HIS A 79 5.86 7.37 1.17
N ASP A 80 7.03 7.45 0.56
CA ASP A 80 7.69 8.73 0.25
C ASP A 80 6.85 9.58 -0.71
N LEU A 81 6.19 8.95 -1.70
CA LEU A 81 5.25 9.60 -2.59
C LEU A 81 4.05 10.18 -1.84
N GLU A 82 3.47 9.39 -0.92
CA GLU A 82 2.34 9.79 -0.07
C GLU A 82 2.69 10.97 0.84
N LEU A 83 3.86 10.93 1.49
CA LEU A 83 4.38 12.04 2.30
C LEU A 83 4.69 13.29 1.48
N GLY A 84 4.96 13.13 0.18
CA GLY A 84 5.17 14.23 -0.76
C GLY A 84 3.89 15.02 -1.08
N TYR A 85 2.70 14.45 -0.85
CA TYR A 85 1.44 15.18 -1.04
C TYR A 85 1.26 16.27 0.02
N ARG A 86 0.76 17.42 -0.44
CA ARG A 86 0.48 18.56 0.44
C ARG A 86 -0.98 18.53 0.88
N ASN A 87 -1.24 19.15 2.02
CA ASN A 87 -2.60 19.45 2.46
C ASN A 87 -3.25 20.51 1.54
N LYS A 88 -3.76 20.05 0.40
CA LYS A 88 -4.54 20.82 -0.56
C LYS A 88 -5.99 20.34 -0.55
N PRO A 89 -6.97 21.21 -0.82
CA PRO A 89 -8.39 20.82 -0.80
C PRO A 89 -8.78 19.71 -1.78
N TYR A 90 -7.98 19.48 -2.84
CA TYR A 90 -8.29 18.47 -3.85
C TYR A 90 -7.06 17.64 -4.22
N HIS A 91 -6.00 18.26 -4.74
CA HIS A 91 -4.77 17.56 -5.16
C HIS A 91 -3.90 17.12 -3.95
N ASN A 92 -4.43 16.20 -3.15
CA ASN A 92 -3.80 15.55 -1.98
C ASN A 92 -3.72 14.03 -2.22
N CYS A 93 -3.30 13.24 -1.23
CA CYS A 93 -3.11 11.79 -1.38
C CYS A 93 -4.39 10.99 -1.63
N VAL A 94 -5.56 11.57 -1.39
CA VAL A 94 -6.88 10.95 -1.65
C VAL A 94 -7.25 11.05 -3.13
N HIS A 95 -6.79 12.10 -3.82
CA HIS A 95 -7.09 12.33 -5.24
C HIS A 95 -6.27 11.45 -6.17
#